data_AF-A0A1J3E7V1-F1
#
_entry.id   AF-A0A1J3E7V1-F1
#
_cell.length_a   1.000
_cell.length_b   1.000
_cell.length_c   1.000
_cell.angle_alpha   90.00
_cell.angle_beta   90.00
_cell.angle_gamma   90.00
#
_symmetry.space_group_name_H-M   'P 1'
#
loop_
_entity.id
_entity.type
_entity.pdbx_description
1 polymer ?
#
loop_
_entity_poly.entity_id
_entity_poly.type
_entity_poly.pdbx_seq_one_letter_code
_entity_poly.pdbx_strand_id
1 'polypeptide(L)'
;IEDEKVDSSNAMADEDSSADEDTVRSLRASPLNPRAKDRTSIEDFEIIKPISRGAFGRVFLARKRATGDLFAIKVLKKADMIRKNAVESILAERNILISVRNPFVVRF
;
A
#
# COMPACT_ATOMS: atom_id res chain seq x y z
N ILE A 1 7.88 49.49 40.42
CA ILE A 1 6.58 50.13 40.69
C ILE A 1 5.60 49.36 39.84
N GLU A 2 4.80 48.57 40.54
CA GLU A 2 3.70 47.76 40.04
C GLU A 2 2.49 48.67 39.74
N ASP A 3 1.35 48.04 39.45
CA ASP A 3 -0.01 48.59 39.24
C ASP A 3 -0.34 48.95 37.78
N GLU A 4 -1.47 48.57 37.19
CA GLU A 4 -2.69 47.96 37.72
C GLU A 4 -3.51 47.33 36.58
N LYS A 5 -4.27 46.30 36.94
CA LYS A 5 -5.21 45.54 36.13
C LYS A 5 -6.60 46.17 36.25
N VAL A 6 -7.33 46.38 35.14
CA VAL A 6 -8.81 46.48 35.18
C VAL A 6 -9.44 45.70 34.03
N ASP A 7 -10.31 44.79 34.43
CA ASP A 7 -11.18 43.87 33.69
C ASP A 7 -12.53 44.53 33.39
N SER A 8 -13.21 44.11 32.31
CA SER A 8 -14.69 43.99 32.23
C SER A 8 -15.10 43.31 30.92
N SER A 9 -15.23 41.98 31.01
CA SER A 9 -16.36 41.15 30.55
C SER A 9 -17.40 41.74 29.59
N ASN A 10 -17.69 40.99 28.51
CA ASN A 10 -19.08 40.54 28.29
C ASN A 10 -19.14 39.18 27.59
N ALA A 11 -20.01 38.32 28.11
CA ALA A 11 -20.17 36.91 27.83
C ALA A 11 -21.07 36.63 26.61
N MET A 12 -20.82 35.50 25.93
CA MET A 12 -21.88 34.57 25.55
C MET A 12 -21.33 33.13 25.64
N ALA A 13 -21.91 32.38 26.56
CA ALA A 13 -22.02 30.93 26.54
C ALA A 13 -23.10 30.55 25.49
N ASP A 14 -23.25 29.36 24.94
CA ASP A 14 -23.22 28.01 25.50
C ASP A 14 -23.10 26.97 24.36
N GLU A 15 -22.57 25.79 24.71
CA GLU A 15 -23.01 24.40 24.38
C GLU A 15 -23.33 24.02 22.92
N ASP A 16 -23.15 22.82 22.40
CA ASP A 16 -22.74 21.46 22.78
C ASP A 16 -22.67 20.76 21.38
N SER A 17 -21.70 19.93 21.01
CA SER A 17 -21.84 18.49 21.21
C SER A 17 -20.84 17.73 20.35
N SER A 18 -20.33 16.66 20.97
CA SER A 18 -20.02 15.33 20.43
C SER A 18 -19.31 15.19 19.08
N ALA A 19 -18.04 14.75 19.18
CA ALA A 19 -17.53 13.52 18.60
C ALA A 19 -18.02 13.13 17.20
N ASP A 20 -17.16 13.32 16.18
CA ASP A 20 -17.15 12.48 14.97
C ASP A 20 -15.81 12.64 14.22
N GLU A 21 -14.70 12.25 14.85
CA GLU A 21 -13.39 12.06 14.19
C GLU A 21 -13.12 10.56 13.99
N ASP A 22 -14.08 9.84 13.40
CA ASP A 22 -13.87 8.44 12.95
C ASP A 22 -14.55 8.11 11.60
N THR A 23 -15.12 9.10 10.91
CA THR A 23 -15.94 8.88 9.69
C THR A 23 -15.19 8.98 8.36
N VAL A 24 -13.86 9.16 8.33
CA VAL A 24 -13.10 9.31 7.07
C VAL A 24 -12.39 8.02 6.61
N ARG A 25 -12.52 6.90 7.33
CA ARG A 25 -11.95 5.60 6.89
C ARG A 25 -12.88 4.74 6.03
N SER A 26 -14.15 5.12 5.87
CA SER A 26 -15.17 4.25 5.26
C SER A 26 -15.69 4.71 3.89
N LEU A 27 -14.82 5.15 2.97
CA LEU A 27 -15.25 5.52 1.60
C LEU A 27 -14.41 4.90 0.47
N ARG A 28 -13.80 3.73 0.68
CA ARG A 28 -13.24 2.91 -0.42
C ARG A 28 -13.83 1.51 -0.54
N ALA A 29 -15.06 1.32 -0.07
CA ALA A 29 -15.84 0.13 -0.43
C ALA A 29 -16.33 0.26 -1.88
N SER A 30 -15.46 -0.11 -2.83
CA SER A 30 -15.89 -0.41 -4.20
C SER A 30 -16.90 -1.55 -4.17
N PRO A 31 -17.91 -1.58 -5.08
CA PRO A 31 -18.96 -2.60 -5.08
C PRO A 31 -18.36 -4.01 -5.04
N LEU A 32 -18.83 -4.82 -4.08
CA LEU A 32 -18.47 -6.22 -3.91
C LEU A 32 -18.96 -7.01 -5.11
N ASN A 33 -18.12 -7.09 -6.14
CA ASN A 33 -18.32 -8.01 -7.25
C ASN A 33 -18.01 -9.43 -6.72
N PRO A 34 -18.97 -10.39 -6.71
CA PRO A 34 -18.75 -11.73 -6.17
C PRO A 34 -17.65 -12.53 -6.90
N ARG A 35 -17.16 -12.03 -8.03
CA ARG A 35 -16.01 -12.56 -8.79
C ARG A 35 -14.65 -11.97 -8.42
N ALA A 36 -14.56 -11.05 -7.45
CA ALA A 36 -13.31 -10.37 -7.10
C ALA A 36 -12.35 -11.19 -6.23
N LYS A 37 -12.74 -12.39 -5.77
CA LYS A 37 -11.92 -13.22 -4.87
C LYS A 37 -10.68 -13.86 -5.52
N ASP A 38 -10.51 -13.78 -6.84
CA ASP A 38 -9.41 -14.46 -7.54
C ASP A 38 -8.17 -13.60 -7.85
N ARG A 39 -8.14 -12.32 -7.41
CA ARG A 39 -6.97 -11.47 -7.63
C ARG A 39 -6.11 -11.37 -6.39
N THR A 40 -4.99 -12.09 -6.40
CA THR A 40 -3.91 -11.94 -5.41
C THR A 40 -3.51 -10.48 -5.26
N SER A 41 -3.54 -9.98 -4.02
CA SER A 41 -3.16 -8.62 -3.63
C SER A 41 -1.89 -8.63 -2.78
N ILE A 42 -1.22 -7.49 -2.66
CA ILE A 42 -0.06 -7.35 -1.75
C ILE A 42 -0.47 -7.51 -0.27
N GLU A 43 -1.73 -7.23 0.05
CA GLU A 43 -2.30 -7.35 1.39
C GLU A 43 -2.37 -8.81 1.88
N ASP A 44 -2.40 -9.76 0.94
CA ASP A 44 -2.37 -11.19 1.22
C ASP A 44 -0.99 -11.66 1.75
N PHE A 45 0.00 -10.77 1.75
CA PHE A 45 1.37 -11.08 2.13
C PHE A 45 1.82 -10.24 3.33
N GLU A 46 2.64 -10.88 4.15
CA GLU A 46 3.44 -10.23 5.18
C GLU A 46 4.86 -10.03 4.62
N ILE A 47 5.32 -8.79 4.53
CA ILE A 47 6.68 -8.48 4.07
C ILE A 47 7.65 -8.71 5.24
N ILE A 48 8.60 -9.64 5.07
CA ILE A 48 9.54 -10.03 6.12
C ILE A 48 10.81 -9.19 6.07
N LYS A 49 11.57 -9.27 4.96
CA LYS A 49 12.84 -8.55 4.84
C LYS A 49 13.23 -8.26 3.40
N PRO A 50 13.97 -7.16 3.13
CA PRO A 50 14.58 -6.95 1.83
C PRO A 50 15.64 -8.04 1.56
N ILE A 51 15.64 -8.59 0.35
CA ILE A 51 16.62 -9.61 -0.08
C ILE A 51 17.46 -9.17 -1.27
N SER A 52 16.99 -8.21 -2.07
CA SER A 52 17.77 -7.67 -3.18
C SER A 52 17.42 -6.22 -3.51
N ARG A 53 18.41 -5.50 -4.02
CA ARG A 53 18.30 -4.14 -4.57
C ARG A 53 18.95 -4.14 -5.95
N GLY A 54 18.17 -3.87 -6.99
CA GLY A 54 18.64 -3.84 -8.37
C GLY A 54 18.27 -2.53 -9.08
N ALA A 55 18.73 -2.38 -10.32
CA ALA A 55 18.49 -1.19 -11.13
C ALA A 55 16.98 -0.91 -11.38
N PHE A 56 16.16 -1.95 -11.45
CA PHE A 56 14.75 -1.85 -11.78
C PHE A 56 13.83 -1.84 -10.55
N GLY A 57 14.32 -2.22 -9.37
CA GLY A 57 13.49 -2.30 -8.19
C GLY A 57 14.14 -3.00 -7.00
N ARG A 58 13.29 -3.38 -6.05
CA ARG A 58 13.70 -4.10 -4.83
C ARG A 58 12.96 -5.42 -4.75
N VAL A 59 13.60 -6.43 -4.19
CA VAL A 59 12.96 -7.72 -3.94
C VAL A 59 12.89 -7.95 -2.44
N PHE A 60 11.72 -8.37 -1.97
CA PHE A 60 11.46 -8.67 -0.57
C PHE A 60 11.10 -10.15 -0.42
N LEU A 61 11.59 -10.76 0.65
CA LEU A 61 11.05 -12.02 1.15
C LEU A 61 9.71 -11.70 1.82
N ALA A 62 8.67 -12.42 1.45
CA ALA A 62 7.33 -12.26 1.99
C ALA A 62 6.72 -13.62 2.30
N ARG A 63 5.76 -13.65 3.22
CA ARG A 63 4.98 -14.84 3.56
C ARG A 63 3.54 -14.62 3.14
N LYS A 64 2.95 -15.56 2.40
CA LYS A 64 1.52 -15.52 2.11
C LYS A 64 0.74 -15.86 3.39
N ARG A 65 -0.14 -14.96 3.82
CA ARG A 65 -0.86 -15.08 5.11
C ARG A 65 -1.71 -16.34 5.20
N ALA A 66 -2.37 -16.70 4.10
CA ALA A 66 -3.31 -17.83 4.06
C ALA A 66 -2.63 -19.20 4.14
N THR A 67 -1.45 -19.36 3.53
CA THR A 67 -0.78 -20.67 3.41
C THR A 67 0.50 -20.79 4.23
N GLY A 68 1.10 -19.66 4.63
CA GLY A 68 2.39 -19.63 5.30
C GLY A 68 3.60 -19.78 4.35
N ASP A 69 3.36 -19.97 3.06
CA ASP A 69 4.40 -20.15 2.04
C ASP A 69 5.24 -18.88 1.86
N LEU A 70 6.52 -19.08 1.55
CA LEU A 70 7.46 -17.99 1.30
C LEU A 70 7.52 -17.65 -0.20
N PHE A 71 7.52 -16.34 -0.49
CA PHE A 71 7.60 -15.78 -1.83
C PHE A 71 8.64 -14.67 -1.91
N ALA A 72 9.13 -14.41 -3.12
CA ALA A 72 9.94 -13.25 -3.43
C ALA A 72 9.09 -12.22 -4.20
N ILE A 73 8.89 -11.03 -3.63
CA ILE A 73 8.08 -9.97 -4.25
C ILE A 73 8.99 -8.89 -4.83
N LYS A 74 8.99 -8.76 -6.17
CA LYS A 74 9.71 -7.71 -6.91
C LYS A 74 8.83 -6.45 -6.98
N VAL A 75 9.29 -5.36 -6.36
CA VAL A 75 8.60 -4.07 -6.32
C VAL A 75 9.24 -3.12 -7.32
N LEU A 76 8.43 -2.63 -8.27
CA LEU A 76 8.82 -1.71 -9.34
C LEU A 76 8.07 -0.39 -9.18
N LYS A 77 8.77 0.74 -9.28
CA LYS A 77 8.13 2.07 -9.24
C LYS A 77 7.66 2.47 -10.64
N LYS A 78 6.35 2.73 -10.80
CA LYS A 78 5.77 3.14 -12.11
C LYS A 78 6.49 4.34 -12.74
N ALA A 79 6.80 5.36 -11.94
CA ALA A 79 7.52 6.54 -12.43
C ALA A 79 8.91 6.19 -13.00
N ASP A 80 9.62 5.24 -12.39
CA ASP A 80 10.93 4.80 -12.87
C ASP A 80 10.80 3.96 -14.15
N MET A 81 9.75 3.15 -14.26
CA MET A 81 9.46 2.39 -15.48
C MET A 81 9.21 3.31 -16.68
N ILE A 82 8.43 4.37 -16.47
CA ILE A 82 8.12 5.37 -17.51
C ILE A 82 9.38 6.17 -17.86
N ARG A 83 10.08 6.71 -16.86
CA ARG A 83 11.30 7.52 -17.08
C ARG A 83 12.39 6.75 -17.84
N LYS A 84 12.49 5.45 -17.62
CA LYS A 84 13.47 4.57 -18.29
C LYS A 84 12.95 3.96 -19.60
N ASN A 85 11.74 4.34 -20.05
CA ASN A 85 11.07 3.73 -21.20
C ASN A 85 11.06 2.18 -21.16
N ALA A 86 10.84 1.61 -19.99
CA ALA A 86 10.98 0.17 -19.73
C ALA A 86 9.64 -0.56 -19.60
N VAL A 87 8.51 0.13 -19.82
CA VAL A 87 7.16 -0.43 -19.60
C VAL A 87 6.92 -1.67 -20.44
N GLU A 88 7.18 -1.61 -21.75
CA GLU A 88 6.98 -2.73 -22.66
C GLU A 88 7.87 -3.92 -22.33
N SER A 89 9.15 -3.67 -22.05
CA SER A 89 10.12 -4.70 -21.66
C SER A 89 9.68 -5.44 -20.39
N ILE A 90 9.18 -4.71 -19.38
CA ILE A 90 8.69 -5.31 -18.13
C ILE A 90 7.40 -6.12 -18.34
N LEU A 91 6.50 -5.65 -19.23
CA LEU A 91 5.31 -6.42 -19.59
C LEU A 91 5.66 -7.70 -20.34
N ALA A 92 6.64 -7.64 -21.26
CA ALA A 92 7.16 -8.80 -21.94
C ALA A 92 7.78 -9.82 -20.96
N GLU A 93 8.65 -9.36 -20.04
CA GLU A 93 9.24 -10.20 -18.98
C GLU A 93 8.14 -10.91 -18.17
N ARG A 94 7.12 -10.16 -17.72
CA ARG A 94 5.98 -10.72 -16.99
C ARG A 94 5.26 -11.81 -17.80
N ASN A 95 4.93 -11.53 -19.06
CA ASN A 95 4.17 -12.45 -19.90
C ASN A 95 4.95 -13.75 -20.17
N ILE A 96 6.27 -13.65 -20.34
CA ILE A 96 7.15 -14.81 -20.49
C ILE A 96 7.17 -15.63 -19.19
N LEU A 97 7.37 -14.98 -18.03
CA LEU A 97 7.44 -15.69 -16.75
C LEU A 97 6.13 -16.40 -16.38
N ILE A 98 4.97 -15.86 -16.79
CA ILE A 98 3.67 -16.51 -16.60
C ILE A 98 3.54 -17.78 -17.44
N SER A 99 4.10 -17.80 -18.66
CA SER A 99 3.93 -18.94 -19.58
C SER A 99 4.93 -20.06 -19.36
N VAL A 100 6.10 -19.77 -18.77
CA VAL A 100 7.17 -20.75 -18.57
C VAL A 100 6.87 -21.70 -17.41
N ARG A 101 7.00 -23.01 -17.67
CA ARG A 101 6.99 -24.08 -16.65
C ARG A 101 8.22 -24.94 -16.82
N ASN A 102 9.25 -24.69 -16.02
CA ASN A 102 10.50 -25.44 -16.03
C ASN A 102 11.04 -25.58 -14.60
N PRO A 103 11.55 -26.77 -14.19
CA PRO A 103 12.02 -27.00 -12.82
C PRO A 103 13.22 -26.14 -12.41
N PHE A 104 13.95 -25.57 -13.36
CA PHE A 104 15.11 -24.71 -13.12
C PHE A 104 14.80 -23.22 -13.31
N VAL A 105 13.53 -22.86 -13.58
CA VAL A 105 13.10 -21.47 -13.70
C VAL A 105 12.14 -21.14 -12.56
N VAL A 106 12.36 -20.00 -11.93
CA VAL A 106 11.49 -19.50 -10.86
C VAL A 106 10.08 -19.30 -11.42
N ARG A 107 9.09 -19.89 -10.75
CA ARG A 107 7.69 -19.79 -11.15
C ARG A 107 7.09 -18.44 -10.74
N PHE A 108 6.31 -17.88 -11.65
CA PHE A 108 5.48 -16.70 -11.42
C PHE A 108 4.13 -17.07 -10.79
#